data_AF-A0A8S3JL87-F1
#
_entry.id   AF-A0A8S3JL87-F1
#
_cell.length_a   1.000
_cell.length_b   1.000
_cell.length_c   1.000
_cell.angle_alpha   90.00
_cell.angle_beta   90.00
_cell.angle_gamma   90.00
#
_symmetry.space_group_name_H-M   'P 1'
#
loop_
_entity.id
_entity.type
_entity.pdbx_description
1 polymer ?
#
loop_
_entity_poly.entity_id
_entity_poly.type
_entity_poly.pdbx_seq_one_letter_code
_entity_poly.pdbx_strand_id
1 'polypeptide(L)'
;IILQNRQRSSSTKNVIGVSPEPYLDLISNPFDKRQWNYLSFGPSYIRVNQSAIRAKCQQETEIKNQHKDIYSKVENHLTGYPHLIPRNNAIFKQYSDHLLDYINQSYFTPLTYKDQLISREQAQILGSIRRIIQNRNLIIRVTDKGNNFHIGSAVEFEKKLQNFSLLQMLS
;
A
#
# COMPACT_ATOMS: atom_id res chain seq x y z
N ILE A 1 -2.01 6.51 -17.01
CA ILE A 1 -2.28 5.05 -17.08
C ILE A 1 -1.46 4.38 -15.99
N ILE A 2 -2.11 3.78 -14.99
CA ILE A 2 -1.64 2.60 -14.23
C ILE A 2 -2.82 2.07 -13.39
N LEU A 3 -3.28 0.89 -13.84
CA LEU A 3 -3.84 -0.25 -13.11
C LEU A 3 -5.14 -0.09 -12.32
N GLN A 4 -6.25 -0.05 -13.07
CA GLN A 4 -7.39 -0.90 -12.74
C GLN A 4 -6.93 -2.37 -12.76
N ASN A 5 -6.65 -2.94 -11.59
CA ASN A 5 -6.61 -4.39 -11.41
C ASN A 5 -7.51 -4.77 -10.23
N ARG A 6 -8.81 -4.68 -10.48
CA ARG A 6 -9.79 -5.61 -9.92
C ARG A 6 -10.66 -6.08 -11.08
N GLN A 7 -10.11 -6.96 -11.91
CA GLN A 7 -10.94 -7.89 -12.66
C GLN A 7 -11.82 -8.61 -11.64
N ARG A 8 -13.11 -8.29 -11.63
CA ARG A 8 -14.13 -9.18 -11.06
C ARG A 8 -14.10 -10.43 -11.93
N SER A 9 -13.45 -11.48 -11.43
CA SER A 9 -13.60 -12.83 -11.98
C SER A 9 -15.07 -13.23 -11.80
N SER A 10 -15.83 -13.12 -12.88
CA SER A 10 -17.06 -13.87 -13.11
C SER A 10 -16.64 -15.23 -13.66
N SER A 11 -16.28 -16.16 -12.79
CA SER A 11 -16.23 -17.57 -13.16
C SER A 11 -16.82 -18.43 -12.05
N THR A 12 -17.83 -19.17 -12.45
CA THR A 12 -18.56 -20.19 -11.71
C THR A 12 -17.63 -21.28 -11.19
N LYS A 13 -17.70 -21.53 -9.87
CA LYS A 13 -17.34 -22.75 -9.12
C LYS A 13 -16.15 -23.58 -9.62
N ASN A 14 -15.06 -23.51 -8.87
CA ASN A 14 -14.49 -24.69 -8.18
C ASN A 14 -13.76 -24.25 -6.90
N VAL A 15 -14.06 -24.94 -5.82
CA VAL A 15 -13.75 -24.57 -4.42
C VAL A 15 -12.28 -24.82 -4.10
N ILE A 16 -11.54 -23.76 -3.79
CA ILE A 16 -10.55 -23.72 -2.70
C ILE A 16 -10.79 -22.38 -1.99
N GLY A 17 -11.46 -22.44 -0.84
CA GLY A 17 -11.80 -21.26 -0.05
C GLY A 17 -10.56 -20.67 0.60
N VAL A 18 -9.83 -19.83 -0.13
CA VAL A 18 -8.80 -18.97 0.48
C VAL A 18 -9.55 -17.78 1.07
N SER A 19 -9.81 -17.85 2.38
CA SER A 19 -10.32 -16.69 3.12
C SER A 19 -9.28 -15.57 3.01
N PRO A 20 -9.65 -14.37 2.52
CA PRO A 20 -8.76 -13.21 2.49
C PRO A 20 -8.57 -12.58 3.89
N GLU A 21 -9.12 -13.20 4.93
CA GLU A 21 -9.08 -12.67 6.28
C GLU A 21 -7.70 -12.87 6.93
N PRO A 22 -7.22 -11.89 7.71
CA PRO A 22 -5.95 -11.96 8.40
C PRO A 22 -6.07 -13.04 9.48
N TYR A 23 -5.04 -13.87 9.57
CA TYR A 23 -4.96 -14.89 10.59
C TYR A 23 -4.44 -14.27 11.88
N LEU A 24 -5.21 -14.42 12.96
CA LEU A 24 -4.85 -13.94 14.29
C LEU A 24 -4.27 -15.09 15.12
N ASP A 25 -2.99 -15.00 15.44
CA ASP A 25 -2.26 -15.93 16.31
C ASP A 25 -2.08 -15.27 17.68
N LEU A 26 -3.21 -14.97 18.33
CA LEU A 26 -3.27 -14.38 19.67
C LEU A 26 -4.43 -15.01 20.46
N ILE A 27 -4.29 -15.04 21.78
CA ILE A 27 -5.31 -15.58 22.71
C ILE A 27 -6.64 -14.81 22.59
N SER A 28 -6.60 -13.51 22.26
CA SER A 28 -7.78 -12.70 22.02
C SER A 28 -7.52 -11.64 20.95
N ASN A 29 -8.59 -11.26 20.24
CA ASN A 29 -8.54 -10.19 19.25
C ASN A 29 -8.41 -8.83 19.94
N PRO A 30 -7.28 -8.11 19.78
CA PRO A 30 -7.10 -6.80 20.39
C PRO A 30 -7.80 -5.69 19.61
N PHE A 31 -8.34 -5.98 18.42
CA PHE A 31 -8.93 -5.02 17.51
C PHE A 31 -10.46 -5.01 17.65
N ASP A 32 -11.05 -3.82 17.62
CA ASP A 32 -12.50 -3.70 17.51
C ASP A 32 -13.00 -4.14 16.11
N LYS A 33 -14.31 -4.27 15.95
CA LYS A 33 -14.93 -4.70 14.69
C LYS A 33 -14.53 -3.84 13.49
N ARG A 34 -14.41 -2.51 13.66
CA ARG A 34 -14.06 -1.60 12.56
C ARG A 34 -12.59 -1.75 12.18
N GLN A 35 -11.70 -1.85 13.17
CA GLN A 35 -10.27 -2.08 12.99
C GLN A 35 -10.01 -3.44 12.33
N TRP A 36 -10.70 -4.49 12.80
CA TRP A 36 -10.60 -5.83 12.22
C TRP A 36 -11.05 -5.85 10.76
N ASN A 37 -12.19 -5.24 10.44
CA ASN A 37 -12.64 -5.09 9.05
C ASN A 37 -11.60 -4.36 8.18
N TYR A 38 -10.93 -3.34 8.74
CA TYR A 38 -9.89 -2.60 8.05
C TYR A 38 -8.65 -3.44 7.75
N LEU A 39 -8.26 -4.31 8.67
CA LEU A 39 -7.18 -5.27 8.49
C LEU A 39 -7.54 -6.34 7.45
N SER A 40 -8.80 -6.77 7.41
CA SER A 40 -9.24 -7.83 6.50
C SER A 40 -9.48 -7.40 5.06
N PHE A 41 -10.08 -6.23 4.87
CA PHE A 41 -10.51 -5.81 3.53
C PHE A 41 -9.72 -4.60 3.01
N GLY A 42 -8.83 -4.04 3.84
CA GLY A 42 -8.14 -2.80 3.57
C GLY A 42 -9.09 -1.59 3.64
N PRO A 43 -8.57 -0.39 3.30
CA PRO A 43 -9.40 0.79 3.12
C PRO A 43 -10.48 0.51 2.08
N SER A 44 -11.76 0.73 2.44
CA SER A 44 -12.87 0.65 1.49
C SER A 44 -12.79 1.76 0.42
N TYR A 45 -11.90 2.74 0.61
CA TYR A 45 -11.71 3.88 -0.29
C TYR A 45 -10.25 4.33 -0.28
N ILE A 46 -9.59 4.25 -1.43
CA ILE A 46 -8.31 4.92 -1.66
C ILE A 46 -8.56 5.88 -2.82
N ARG A 47 -8.89 7.15 -2.52
CA ARG A 47 -8.73 8.19 -3.53
C ARG A 47 -7.27 8.60 -3.59
N VAL A 48 -6.83 8.94 -4.80
CA VAL A 48 -5.46 9.33 -5.16
C VAL A 48 -4.97 10.60 -4.45
N ASN A 49 -5.75 11.18 -3.53
CA ASN A 49 -5.39 12.40 -2.81
C ASN A 49 -5.40 12.23 -1.27
N GLN A 50 -4.93 11.07 -0.77
CA GLN A 50 -4.63 10.91 0.67
C GLN A 50 -3.48 11.82 1.14
N SER A 51 -2.72 12.36 0.19
CA SER A 51 -1.66 13.34 0.41
C SER A 51 -2.19 14.75 0.74
N ALA A 52 -3.41 15.14 0.30
CA ALA A 52 -4.02 16.43 0.65
C ALA A 52 -4.16 16.68 2.17
N ILE A 53 -4.10 15.62 2.98
CA ILE A 53 -4.21 15.71 4.45
C ILE A 53 -2.84 15.96 5.11
N ARG A 54 -1.74 15.73 4.38
CA ARG A 54 -0.37 15.91 4.88
C ARG A 54 0.04 17.37 4.86
N ALA A 55 1.06 17.70 5.67
CA ALA A 55 1.66 19.03 5.63
C ALA A 55 2.20 19.34 4.22
N LYS A 56 2.10 20.60 3.80
CA LYS A 56 2.52 21.06 2.47
C LYS A 56 3.96 20.66 2.11
N CYS A 57 4.89 20.74 3.07
CA CYS A 57 6.29 20.32 2.85
C CYS A 57 6.44 18.83 2.49
N GLN A 58 5.60 17.96 3.07
CA GLN A 58 5.58 16.54 2.74
C GLN A 58 4.98 16.31 1.36
N GLN A 59 3.90 17.02 1.03
CA GLN A 59 3.29 16.97 -0.31
C GLN A 59 4.29 17.35 -1.40
N GLU A 60 5.01 18.46 -1.23
CA GLU A 60 6.05 18.90 -2.18
C GLU A 60 7.15 17.85 -2.37
N THR A 61 7.54 17.15 -1.31
CA THR A 61 8.53 16.07 -1.38
C THR A 61 7.98 14.86 -2.16
N GLU A 62 6.73 14.48 -1.91
CA GLU A 62 6.09 13.37 -2.61
C GLU A 62 5.88 13.68 -4.10
N ILE A 63 5.46 14.91 -4.43
CA ILE A 63 5.30 15.37 -5.81
C ILE A 63 6.63 15.25 -6.56
N LYS A 64 7.74 15.72 -5.97
CA LYS A 64 9.09 15.60 -6.56
C LYS A 64 9.48 14.15 -6.78
N ASN A 65 9.23 13.28 -5.79
CA ASN A 65 9.60 11.87 -5.87
C ASN A 65 8.77 11.11 -6.92
N GLN A 66 7.45 11.34 -6.96
CA GLN A 66 6.55 10.71 -7.94
C GLN A 66 6.85 11.18 -9.36
N HIS A 67 7.07 12.49 -9.54
CA HIS A 67 7.47 13.05 -10.83
C HIS A 67 8.74 12.39 -11.34
N LYS A 68 9.80 12.36 -10.52
CA LYS A 68 11.07 11.75 -10.88
C LYS A 68 10.94 10.27 -11.23
N ASP A 69 10.21 9.49 -10.43
CA ASP A 69 10.01 8.06 -10.64
C ASP A 69 9.30 7.77 -11.97
N ILE A 70 8.16 8.43 -12.22
CA ILE A 70 7.36 8.24 -13.43
C ILE A 70 8.15 8.73 -14.65
N TYR A 71 8.74 9.93 -14.57
CA TYR A 71 9.54 10.50 -15.67
C TYR A 71 10.68 9.57 -16.06
N SER A 72 11.47 9.10 -15.09
CA SER A 72 12.63 8.24 -15.36
C SER A 72 12.22 6.92 -16.00
N LYS A 73 11.10 6.33 -15.58
CA LYS A 73 10.57 5.08 -16.18
C LYS A 73 10.17 5.28 -17.64
N VAL A 74 9.47 6.36 -17.95
CA VAL A 74 9.04 6.68 -19.31
C VAL A 74 10.23 7.04 -20.19
N GLU A 75 11.14 7.89 -19.71
CA GLU A 75 12.36 8.27 -20.43
C GLU A 75 13.22 7.05 -20.75
N ASN A 76 13.50 6.19 -19.77
CA ASN A 76 14.30 4.98 -19.98
C ASN A 76 13.63 4.01 -20.97
N HIS A 77 12.30 3.86 -20.91
CA HIS A 77 11.59 3.01 -21.85
C HIS A 77 11.66 3.56 -23.28
N LEU A 78 11.48 4.87 -23.46
CA LEU A 78 11.47 5.52 -24.75
C LEU A 78 12.87 5.77 -25.34
N THR A 79 13.93 5.70 -24.54
CA THR A 79 15.32 5.85 -25.01
C THR A 79 16.05 4.51 -25.15
N GLY A 80 15.46 3.42 -24.65
CA GLY A 80 16.09 2.10 -24.60
C GLY A 80 16.19 1.34 -25.93
N TYR A 81 15.62 1.86 -27.03
CA TYR A 81 15.64 1.19 -28.33
C TYR A 81 16.14 2.11 -29.46
N PRO A 82 16.89 1.57 -30.45
CA PRO A 82 17.51 2.35 -31.53
C PRO A 82 16.54 3.14 -32.43
N HIS A 83 15.27 2.75 -32.47
CA HIS A 83 14.24 3.37 -33.31
C HIS A 83 13.29 4.30 -32.55
N LEU A 84 13.58 4.59 -31.28
CA LEU A 84 12.75 5.45 -30.45
C LEU A 84 13.34 6.86 -30.32
N ILE A 85 12.73 7.64 -29.41
CA ILE A 85 12.95 9.07 -29.24
C ILE A 85 14.31 9.30 -28.54
N PRO A 86 15.23 10.07 -29.14
CA PRO A 86 16.49 10.45 -28.50
C PRO A 86 16.26 11.25 -27.20
N ARG A 87 17.10 11.03 -26.18
CA ARG A 87 16.94 11.62 -24.83
C ARG A 87 16.93 13.16 -24.82
N ASN A 88 17.58 13.78 -25.80
CA ASN A 88 17.64 15.23 -25.97
C ASN A 88 16.43 15.82 -26.72
N ASN A 89 15.45 14.99 -27.11
CA ASN A 89 14.27 15.47 -27.81
C ASN A 89 13.41 16.35 -26.89
N ALA A 90 12.97 17.50 -27.41
CA ALA A 90 12.16 18.47 -26.68
C ALA A 90 10.85 17.89 -26.11
N ILE A 91 10.35 16.78 -26.67
CA ILE A 91 9.16 16.09 -26.18
C ILE A 91 9.32 15.60 -24.74
N PHE A 92 10.53 15.24 -24.29
CA PHE A 92 10.77 14.84 -22.90
C PHE A 92 10.60 16.01 -21.94
N LYS A 93 11.03 17.21 -22.32
CA LYS A 93 10.80 18.42 -21.52
C LYS A 93 9.30 18.73 -21.43
N GLN A 94 8.59 18.73 -22.56
CA GLN A 94 7.15 18.96 -22.58
C GLN A 94 6.39 17.92 -21.74
N TYR A 95 6.78 16.66 -21.85
CA TYR A 95 6.23 15.58 -21.03
C TYR A 95 6.48 15.80 -19.54
N SER A 96 7.71 16.16 -19.16
CA SER A 96 8.07 16.47 -17.77
C SER A 96 7.20 17.60 -17.20
N ASP A 97 7.00 18.68 -17.97
CA ASP A 97 6.22 19.84 -17.55
C ASP A 97 4.74 19.46 -17.38
N HIS A 98 4.14 18.79 -18.37
CA HIS A 98 2.76 18.32 -18.29
C HIS A 98 2.52 17.32 -17.15
N LEU A 99 3.49 16.43 -16.91
CA LEU A 99 3.43 15.48 -15.79
C LEU A 99 3.43 16.22 -14.46
N LEU A 100 4.29 17.23 -14.30
CA LEU A 100 4.37 18.02 -13.07
C LEU A 100 3.07 18.78 -12.82
N ASP A 101 2.51 19.42 -13.85
CA ASP A 101 1.23 20.12 -13.77
C ASP A 101 0.09 19.17 -13.36
N TYR A 102 0.03 17.99 -13.98
CA TYR A 102 -0.97 16.98 -13.65
C TYR A 102 -0.86 16.50 -12.19
N ILE A 103 0.36 16.22 -11.71
CA ILE A 103 0.58 15.77 -10.33
C ILE A 103 0.20 16.90 -9.34
N ASN A 104 0.62 18.14 -9.61
CA ASN A 104 0.26 19.29 -8.79
C ASN A 104 -1.26 19.45 -8.71
N GLN A 105 -1.95 19.44 -9.85
CA GLN A 105 -3.41 19.52 -9.88
C GLN A 105 -4.04 18.39 -9.07
N SER A 106 -3.54 17.16 -9.21
CA SER A 106 -4.04 16.00 -8.48
C SER A 106 -3.89 16.14 -6.96
N TYR A 107 -2.78 16.69 -6.48
CA TYR A 107 -2.51 16.91 -5.05
C TYR A 107 -3.35 18.08 -4.48
N PHE A 108 -3.49 19.18 -5.24
CA PHE A 108 -4.14 20.39 -4.75
C PHE A 108 -5.63 20.49 -5.09
N THR A 109 -6.19 19.54 -5.85
CA THR A 109 -7.64 19.47 -6.08
C THR A 109 -8.36 19.22 -4.75
N PRO A 110 -9.24 20.14 -4.31
CA PRO A 110 -9.95 19.99 -3.04
C PRO A 110 -10.78 18.71 -3.00
N LEU A 111 -10.68 17.99 -1.88
CA LEU A 111 -11.57 16.87 -1.59
C LEU A 111 -12.96 17.39 -1.22
N THR A 112 -14.01 16.67 -1.65
CA THR A 112 -15.37 16.95 -1.18
C THR A 112 -15.45 16.79 0.33
N TYR A 113 -16.36 17.52 1.00
CA TYR A 113 -16.53 17.41 2.46
C TYR A 113 -16.74 15.96 2.92
N LYS A 114 -17.54 15.18 2.18
CA LYS A 114 -17.76 13.75 2.43
C LYS A 114 -16.47 12.95 2.36
N ASP A 115 -15.65 13.19 1.34
CA ASP A 115 -14.36 12.52 1.18
C ASP A 115 -13.38 12.88 2.30
N GLN A 116 -13.37 14.15 2.74
CA GLN A 116 -12.54 14.60 3.86
C GLN A 116 -12.92 13.89 5.17
N LEU A 117 -14.23 13.79 5.46
CA LEU A 117 -14.73 13.11 6.65
C LEU A 117 -14.30 11.64 6.67
N ILE A 118 -14.54 10.92 5.57
CA ILE A 118 -14.16 9.51 5.42
C ILE A 118 -12.66 9.34 5.59
N SER A 119 -11.85 10.19 4.96
CA SER A 119 -10.39 10.08 5.02
C SER A 119 -9.86 10.32 6.44
N ARG A 120 -10.46 11.25 7.20
CA ARG A 120 -10.11 11.48 8.61
C ARG A 120 -10.45 10.28 9.48
N GLU A 121 -11.64 9.71 9.32
CA GLU A 121 -12.06 8.51 10.06
C GLU A 121 -11.11 7.32 9.78
N GLN A 122 -10.78 7.11 8.51
CA GLN A 122 -9.83 6.08 8.10
C GLN A 122 -8.44 6.29 8.70
N ALA A 123 -7.93 7.53 8.70
CA ALA A 123 -6.64 7.86 9.32
C ALA A 123 -6.65 7.60 10.83
N GLN A 124 -7.76 7.88 11.52
CA GLN A 124 -7.93 7.59 12.94
C GLN A 124 -7.94 6.08 13.22
N ILE A 125 -8.65 5.30 12.41
CA ILE A 125 -8.67 3.83 12.53
C ILE A 125 -7.26 3.27 12.34
N LEU A 126 -6.55 3.70 11.30
CA LEU A 126 -5.16 3.29 11.03
C LEU A 126 -4.21 3.69 12.16
N GLY A 127 -4.35 4.90 12.70
CA GLY A 127 -3.59 5.35 13.86
C GLY A 127 -3.84 4.49 15.09
N SER A 128 -5.11 4.11 15.33
CA SER A 128 -5.48 3.22 16.43
C SER A 128 -4.88 1.82 16.27
N ILE A 129 -4.97 1.23 15.07
CA ILE A 129 -4.37 -0.07 14.74
C ILE A 129 -2.86 -0.05 15.01
N ARG A 130 -2.15 0.96 14.49
CA ARG A 130 -0.69 1.10 14.68
C ARG A 130 -0.32 1.16 16.15
N ARG A 131 -1.07 1.93 16.94
CA ARG A 131 -0.85 2.04 18.39
C ARG A 131 -1.08 0.72 19.11
N ILE A 132 -2.12 -0.05 18.74
CA ILE A 132 -2.36 -1.39 19.31
C ILE A 132 -1.19 -2.34 19.00
N ILE A 133 -0.73 -2.35 17.75
CA ILE A 133 0.40 -3.16 17.31
C ILE A 133 1.66 -2.83 18.11
N GLN A 134 1.97 -1.55 18.25
CA GLN A 134 3.14 -1.08 19.01
C GLN A 134 3.02 -1.43 20.50
N ASN A 135 1.90 -1.09 21.14
CA ASN A 135 1.71 -1.27 22.58
C ASN A 135 1.69 -2.75 22.99
N ARG A 136 1.22 -3.63 22.11
CA ARG A 136 1.15 -5.07 22.37
C ARG A 136 2.31 -5.85 21.75
N ASN A 137 3.31 -5.16 21.20
CA ASN A 137 4.47 -5.76 20.53
C ASN A 137 4.07 -6.83 19.48
N LEU A 138 3.10 -6.48 18.65
CA LEU A 138 2.59 -7.36 17.60
C LEU A 138 3.35 -7.15 16.30
N ILE A 139 3.40 -8.18 15.46
CA ILE A 139 3.96 -8.14 14.12
C ILE A 139 2.87 -8.55 13.13
N ILE A 140 2.81 -7.84 12.00
CA ILE A 140 2.04 -8.26 10.82
C ILE A 140 3.03 -8.79 9.78
N ARG A 141 2.86 -10.04 9.33
CA ARG A 141 3.66 -10.65 8.26
C ARG A 141 2.77 -11.15 7.12
N VAL A 142 3.24 -10.99 5.89
CA VAL A 142 2.62 -11.66 4.73
C VAL A 142 3.07 -13.12 4.76
N THR A 143 2.13 -14.04 4.60
CA THR A 143 2.43 -15.47 4.47
C THR A 143 2.70 -15.84 3.03
N ASP A 144 3.79 -16.58 2.82
CA ASP A 144 4.35 -16.93 1.51
C ASP A 144 3.40 -17.77 0.64
N LYS A 145 2.42 -18.44 1.27
CA LYS A 145 1.58 -19.45 0.63
C LYS A 145 0.12 -19.04 0.40
N GLY A 146 -0.30 -17.83 0.80
CA GLY A 146 -1.72 -17.48 0.73
C GLY A 146 -2.07 -16.02 0.50
N ASN A 147 -1.09 -15.11 0.35
CA ASN A 147 -1.34 -13.66 0.40
C ASN A 147 -2.14 -13.22 1.64
N ASN A 148 -2.13 -14.04 2.69
CA ASN A 148 -2.82 -13.77 3.94
C ASN A 148 -1.85 -13.11 4.91
N PHE A 149 -2.34 -12.15 5.68
CA PHE A 149 -1.56 -11.53 6.73
C PHE A 149 -1.70 -12.33 8.02
N HIS A 150 -0.56 -12.68 8.61
CA HIS A 150 -0.49 -13.22 9.97
C HIS A 150 -0.23 -12.08 10.95
N ILE A 151 -1.02 -12.03 12.02
CA ILE A 151 -0.85 -11.10 13.13
C ILE A 151 -0.58 -11.90 14.40
N GLY A 152 0.59 -11.72 14.98
CA GLY A 152 0.99 -12.43 16.21
C GLY A 152 1.98 -11.64 17.06
N SER A 153 2.30 -12.16 18.24
CA SER A 153 3.29 -11.55 19.14
C SER A 153 4.70 -11.65 18.57
N ALA A 154 5.46 -10.56 18.62
CA ALA A 154 6.86 -10.55 18.21
C ALA A 154 7.69 -11.62 18.94
N VAL A 155 7.45 -11.76 20.24
CA VAL A 155 8.17 -12.69 21.12
C VAL A 155 7.90 -14.15 20.72
N GLU A 156 6.65 -14.47 20.39
CA GLU A 156 6.30 -15.83 19.95
C GLU A 156 6.91 -16.15 18.60
N PHE A 157 6.97 -15.16 17.70
CA PHE A 157 7.65 -15.31 16.43
C PHE A 157 9.14 -15.60 16.58
N GLU A 158 9.83 -14.85 17.44
CA GLU A 158 11.26 -15.08 17.72
C GLU A 158 11.50 -16.48 18.30
N LYS A 159 10.65 -16.93 19.23
CA LYS A 159 10.71 -18.30 19.77
C LYS A 159 10.50 -19.37 18.70
N LYS A 160 9.50 -19.19 17.82
CA LYS A 160 9.24 -20.12 16.70
C LYS A 160 10.44 -20.19 15.74
N LEU A 161 11.08 -19.05 15.45
CA LEU A 161 12.29 -18.98 14.63
C LEU A 161 13.49 -19.68 15.27
N GLN A 162 13.72 -19.47 16.57
CA GLN A 162 14.78 -20.14 17.31
C GLN A 162 14.58 -21.66 17.32
N ASN A 163 13.37 -22.13 17.61
CA ASN A 163 13.05 -23.55 17.61
C ASN A 163 13.22 -24.19 16.23
N PHE A 164 12.82 -23.50 15.17
CA PHE A 164 13.01 -23.98 13.81
C PHE A 164 14.49 -24.08 13.43
N SER A 165 15.28 -23.07 13.79
CA SER A 165 16.73 -23.05 13.56
C SER A 165 17.45 -24.16 14.33
N LEU A 166 17.05 -24.42 15.57
CA LEU A 166 17.55 -25.53 16.39
C LEU A 166 17.21 -26.89 15.78
N LEU A 167 15.97 -27.07 15.30
CA LEU A 167 15.55 -28.31 14.63
C LEU A 167 16.34 -28.59 13.35
N GLN A 168 16.67 -27.55 12.57
CA GLN A 168 17.49 -27.69 11.37
C GLN A 168 18.97 -28.02 11.65
N MET A 169 19.50 -27.61 12.81
CA MET A 169 20.87 -27.98 13.20
C MET A 169 20.97 -29.41 13.75
N LEU A 170 19.84 -30.01 14.16
CA LEU A 170 19.76 -31.36 14.71
C LEU A 170 19.33 -32.41 13.68
N SER A 171 19.01 -32.00 12.44
CA SER A 171 18.63 -32.85 11.30
C SER A 171 19.75 -32.96 10.29
#